data_AF-A0A9P7G6E3-F1
#
_entry.id   AF-A0A9P7G6E3-F1
#
_cell.length_a   1.000
_cell.length_b   1.000
_cell.length_c   1.000
_cell.angle_alpha   90.00
_cell.angle_beta   90.00
_cell.angle_gamma   90.00
#
_symmetry.space_group_name_H-M   'P 1'
#
loop_
_entity.id
_entity.type
_entity.pdbx_description
1 polymer ?
#
loop_
_entity_poly.entity_id
_entity_poly.type
_entity_poly.pdbx_seq_one_letter_code
_entity_poly.pdbx_strand_id
1 'polypeptide(L)'
;MENLIRDSPQRWEGLDIEIENKPGAKDLEGLLSVDGRYTVVDGDEIVLQGRQISFPTRGQASATELAQTLSSLISPLASTSEQDHRVAQYSPQYRLSFTLLNEDAAAGNSFTEWDVSDAITHHIVPILSRLEVLHNFTIESQVQYHAPLAFSPRPVNGGFVIDPEDLTVFVNSAEWTLSSSASNDPVLHFVIFVPSADRRPLHLLDGNGDVSSSTSFLLPQWGGILILNPREPSPLSRLTSPILNPVFSAFSSHLLSLLGVPSLPPGIKTVSGGHDVLTHWQLDALLRYRALSNARGSKDTLHSIVNLVDQIENMPVGQDVRGDIQGALVALEEMFEHSKFSLTETFRRSARALTLSSRAFFNPGMLALLYFPAEHKYAVYTPMFASAVIPLFVAALRELAAWKRDRRARAAATQPVSAKPAAT
;
A
#
# COMPACT_ATOMS: atom_id res chain seq x y z
N MET A 1 0.34 33.88 16.82
CA MET A 1 1.01 32.56 16.85
C MET A 1 0.09 31.45 17.38
N GLU A 2 -0.74 31.70 18.42
CA GLU A 2 -1.69 30.70 18.96
C GLU A 2 -2.91 30.36 18.08
N ASN A 3 -3.40 31.27 17.24
CA ASN A 3 -4.70 31.07 16.58
C ASN A 3 -4.67 30.26 15.28
N LEU A 4 -3.51 30.09 14.63
CA LEU A 4 -3.38 29.23 13.43
C LEU A 4 -3.10 27.76 13.77
N ILE A 5 -2.70 27.48 15.02
CA ILE A 5 -2.47 26.12 15.54
C ILE A 5 -3.78 25.54 16.14
N ARG A 6 -4.76 26.40 16.44
CA ARG A 6 -6.02 26.06 17.11
C ARG A 6 -7.10 25.41 16.25
N ASP A 7 -6.99 25.42 14.92
CA ASP A 7 -8.02 24.79 14.08
C ASP A 7 -7.88 23.26 13.98
N SER A 8 -6.85 22.66 14.60
CA SER A 8 -6.77 21.21 14.80
C SER A 8 -5.84 20.84 15.96
N PRO A 9 -6.21 21.10 17.23
CA PRO A 9 -5.36 20.84 18.40
C PRO A 9 -5.02 19.34 18.54
N GLN A 10 -5.91 18.44 18.10
CA GLN A 10 -5.68 16.99 18.10
C GLN A 10 -4.68 16.51 17.04
N ARG A 11 -4.29 17.35 16.07
CA ARG A 11 -3.38 16.97 14.98
C ARG A 11 -1.91 16.94 15.43
N TRP A 12 -1.60 17.58 16.57
CA TRP A 12 -0.24 17.94 16.96
C TRP A 12 0.16 17.48 18.36
N GLU A 13 -0.62 16.64 19.04
CA GLU A 13 -0.39 16.22 20.44
C GLU A 13 0.91 15.41 20.70
N GLY A 14 1.83 15.33 19.73
CA GLY A 14 3.16 14.74 19.86
C GLY A 14 4.31 15.57 19.25
N LEU A 15 4.07 16.79 18.77
CA LEU A 15 5.11 17.62 18.14
C LEU A 15 5.61 18.68 19.11
N ASP A 16 6.73 18.39 19.77
CA ASP A 16 7.47 19.37 20.56
C ASP A 16 8.37 20.20 19.63
N ILE A 17 7.84 21.31 19.12
CA ILE A 17 8.61 22.25 18.29
C ILE A 17 9.27 23.27 19.22
N GLU A 18 10.49 22.96 19.68
CA GLU A 18 11.32 23.91 20.42
C GLU A 18 11.98 24.92 19.46
N ILE A 19 11.39 26.11 19.33
CA ILE A 19 11.99 27.21 18.56
C ILE A 19 13.06 27.89 19.42
N GLU A 20 14.30 27.40 19.37
CA GLU A 20 15.44 28.09 19.96
C GLU A 20 16.06 29.09 18.97
N ASN A 21 15.96 30.39 19.28
CA ASN A 21 16.71 31.43 18.58
C ASN A 21 18.13 31.50 19.16
N LYS A 22 19.07 30.70 18.65
CA LYS A 22 20.49 30.76 19.05
C LYS A 22 21.29 31.66 18.11
N PRO A 23 21.81 32.81 18.59
CA PRO A 23 22.74 33.62 17.82
C PRO A 23 24.14 32.99 17.88
N GLY A 24 24.63 32.46 16.75
CA GLY A 24 26.03 32.07 16.59
C GLY A 24 26.26 30.59 16.31
N ALA A 25 26.79 30.30 15.13
CA ALA A 25 26.97 28.97 14.55
C ALA A 25 28.24 28.22 15.01
N LYS A 26 28.66 28.29 16.28
CA LYS A 26 29.99 27.73 16.66
C LYS A 26 30.09 26.67 17.73
N ASP A 27 29.12 26.50 18.60
CA ASP A 27 29.21 25.45 19.63
C ASP A 27 27.87 24.74 19.67
N LEU A 28 27.75 23.55 19.06
CA LEU A 28 26.67 22.58 19.33
C LEU A 28 26.77 21.24 18.57
N GLU A 29 27.97 20.75 18.26
CA GLU A 29 28.18 19.34 17.85
C GLU A 29 27.75 18.33 18.95
N GLY A 30 27.41 18.81 20.15
CA GLY A 30 27.02 17.99 21.31
C GLY A 30 25.50 17.82 21.58
N LEU A 31 24.60 18.55 20.90
CA LEU A 31 23.16 18.20 20.95
C LEU A 31 22.86 17.27 19.79
N LEU A 32 23.14 15.99 20.01
CA LEU A 32 22.68 14.90 19.15
C LEU A 32 21.18 15.04 18.92
N SER A 33 20.82 15.57 17.75
CA SER A 33 19.61 15.36 16.96
C SER A 33 18.59 14.41 17.62
N VAL A 34 17.79 14.93 18.55
CA VAL A 34 16.62 14.20 19.08
C VAL A 34 15.52 14.23 18.02
N ASP A 35 14.91 13.08 17.75
CA ASP A 35 13.77 12.96 16.84
C ASP A 35 12.68 13.99 17.14
N GLY A 36 12.29 14.76 16.12
CA GLY A 36 11.20 15.73 16.22
C GLY A 36 11.56 17.13 16.72
N ARG A 37 12.83 17.42 17.07
CA ARG A 37 13.28 18.78 17.43
C ARG A 37 13.88 19.52 16.23
N TYR A 38 13.45 20.76 16.01
CA TYR A 38 13.87 21.60 14.89
C TYR A 38 14.34 22.96 15.37
N THR A 39 15.45 23.45 14.82
CA THR A 39 16.01 24.76 15.18
C THR A 39 15.88 25.74 14.03
N VAL A 40 15.39 26.96 14.32
CA VAL A 40 15.30 28.05 13.34
C VAL A 40 16.42 29.05 13.64
N VAL A 41 17.22 29.39 12.63
CA VAL A 41 18.33 30.36 12.74
C VAL A 41 18.13 31.50 11.75
N ASP A 42 18.51 32.70 12.15
CA ASP A 42 18.47 33.88 11.27
C ASP A 42 19.52 33.78 10.16
N GLY A 43 19.10 34.00 8.92
CA GLY A 43 20.00 34.01 7.77
C GLY A 43 19.35 34.65 6.54
N ASP A 44 20.16 35.00 5.54
CA ASP A 44 19.70 35.79 4.38
C ASP A 44 18.85 34.96 3.40
N GLU A 45 18.98 33.64 3.40
CA GLU A 45 18.26 32.72 2.51
C GLU A 45 17.60 31.57 3.29
N ILE A 46 16.55 30.97 2.68
CA ILE A 46 15.88 29.79 3.22
C ILE A 46 16.69 28.54 2.87
N VAL A 47 17.41 28.02 3.86
CA VAL A 47 18.35 26.92 3.68
C VAL A 47 18.13 25.84 4.74
N LEU A 48 18.01 24.58 4.30
CA LEU A 48 17.93 23.42 5.18
C LEU A 48 19.29 22.76 5.34
N GLN A 49 19.67 22.49 6.59
CA GLN A 49 20.85 21.71 6.94
C GLN A 49 20.52 20.82 8.15
N GLY A 50 20.51 19.49 7.95
CA GLY A 50 20.07 18.56 9.00
C GLY A 50 18.62 18.85 9.44
N ARG A 51 18.41 19.07 10.74
CA ARG A 51 17.13 19.51 11.36
C ARG A 51 17.11 21.01 11.68
N GLN A 52 17.96 21.80 11.03
CA GLN A 52 18.02 23.25 11.14
C GLN A 52 17.50 23.92 9.87
N ILE A 53 16.80 25.04 10.03
CA ILE A 53 16.37 25.92 8.94
C ILE A 53 16.94 27.33 9.17
N SER A 54 17.69 27.83 8.20
CA SER A 54 18.02 29.25 8.08
C SER A 54 16.82 29.97 7.46
N PHE A 55 16.37 31.07 8.05
CA PHE A 55 15.24 31.85 7.54
C PHE A 55 15.47 33.35 7.73
N PRO A 56 15.09 34.21 6.76
CA PRO A 56 15.22 35.66 6.90
C PRO A 56 14.22 36.21 7.90
N THR A 57 14.67 36.51 9.13
CA THR A 57 13.79 37.01 10.20
C THR A 57 13.56 38.52 10.17
N ARG A 58 14.19 39.24 9.22
CA ARG A 58 14.13 40.70 9.11
C ARG A 58 12.87 41.19 8.36
N GLY A 59 11.73 41.23 9.03
CA GLY A 59 10.50 41.87 8.51
C GLY A 59 9.24 41.55 9.32
N GLN A 60 8.22 42.42 9.28
CA GLN A 60 6.94 42.19 9.98
C GLN A 60 6.09 41.05 9.38
N ALA A 61 6.28 40.72 8.09
CA ALA A 61 5.61 39.59 7.41
C ALA A 61 6.31 38.23 7.64
N SER A 62 7.54 38.25 8.17
CA SER A 62 8.42 37.08 8.28
C SER A 62 7.86 35.96 9.18
N ALA A 63 7.13 36.30 10.25
CA ALA A 63 6.60 35.30 11.17
C ALA A 63 5.48 34.44 10.55
N THR A 64 4.63 35.03 9.71
CA THR A 64 3.55 34.30 9.02
C THR A 64 4.12 33.42 7.92
N GLU A 65 5.08 33.94 7.16
CA GLU A 65 5.79 33.19 6.11
C GLU A 65 6.60 32.02 6.71
N LEU A 66 7.27 32.24 7.84
CA LEU A 66 7.96 31.18 8.59
C LEU A 66 6.98 30.11 9.04
N ALA A 67 5.84 30.49 9.63
CA ALA A 67 4.83 29.54 10.09
C ALA A 67 4.26 28.70 8.93
N GLN A 68 3.99 29.32 7.78
CA GLN A 68 3.55 28.62 6.58
C GLN A 68 4.62 27.67 6.05
N THR A 69 5.88 28.12 6.00
CA THR A 69 7.02 27.32 5.56
C THR A 69 7.21 26.10 6.46
N LEU A 70 7.23 26.30 7.79
CA LEU A 70 7.35 25.21 8.76
C LEU A 70 6.18 24.24 8.67
N SER A 71 4.94 24.74 8.53
CA SER A 71 3.76 23.88 8.33
C SER A 71 3.90 23.00 7.09
N SER A 72 4.36 23.59 5.98
CA SER A 72 4.58 22.86 4.72
C SER A 72 5.74 21.86 4.79
N LEU A 73 6.76 22.09 5.63
CA LEU A 73 7.87 21.16 5.82
C LEU A 73 7.54 20.02 6.77
N ILE A 74 6.78 20.30 7.83
CA ILE A 74 6.49 19.34 8.91
C ILE A 74 5.30 18.45 8.56
N SER A 75 4.28 19.00 7.90
CA SER A 75 3.03 18.29 7.54
C SER A 75 2.51 18.71 6.15
N PRO A 76 3.27 18.44 5.08
CA PRO A 76 2.90 18.80 3.70
C PRO A 76 1.61 18.10 3.21
N LEU A 77 1.43 16.82 3.58
CA LEU A 77 0.37 15.94 3.09
C LEU A 77 -0.99 16.17 3.77
N ALA A 78 -1.08 17.22 4.57
CA ALA A 78 -2.27 17.63 5.29
C ALA A 78 -3.37 18.26 4.42
N SER A 79 -3.00 18.74 3.23
CA SER A 79 -3.78 19.70 2.42
C SER A 79 -4.14 19.20 1.01
N THR A 80 -3.74 17.99 0.62
CA THR A 80 -3.88 17.52 -0.77
C THR A 80 -4.46 16.10 -0.85
N SER A 81 -5.79 16.01 -1.02
CA SER A 81 -6.52 14.76 -1.27
C SER A 81 -6.07 14.01 -2.54
N GLU A 82 -5.44 14.70 -3.50
CA GLU A 82 -4.94 14.08 -4.72
C GLU A 82 -3.63 13.30 -4.51
N GLN A 83 -2.83 13.66 -3.50
CA GLN A 83 -1.60 12.92 -3.19
C GLN A 83 -1.91 11.55 -2.58
N ASP A 84 -3.00 11.41 -1.82
CA ASP A 84 -3.40 10.14 -1.20
C ASP A 84 -3.69 9.03 -2.22
N HIS A 85 -4.24 9.36 -3.40
CA HIS A 85 -4.52 8.34 -4.44
C HIS A 85 -3.27 7.94 -5.23
N ARG A 86 -2.23 8.77 -5.25
CA ARG A 86 -0.97 8.51 -5.96
C ARG A 86 -0.01 7.64 -5.15
N VAL A 87 0.01 7.83 -3.84
CA VAL A 87 0.93 7.17 -2.90
C VAL A 87 0.52 5.71 -2.68
N ALA A 88 1.48 4.80 -2.78
CA ALA A 88 1.27 3.39 -2.50
C ALA A 88 0.88 3.17 -1.03
N GLN A 89 -0.08 2.28 -0.80
CA GLN A 89 -0.47 1.86 0.55
C GLN A 89 0.72 1.30 1.31
N TYR A 90 0.83 1.60 2.60
CA TYR A 90 1.95 1.17 3.42
C TYR A 90 2.09 -0.36 3.44
N SER A 91 3.31 -0.84 3.23
CA SER A 91 3.69 -2.23 3.49
C SER A 91 5.05 -2.26 4.16
N PRO A 92 5.29 -3.16 5.15
CA PRO A 92 6.61 -3.36 5.72
C PRO A 92 7.62 -3.91 4.72
N GLN A 93 7.14 -4.55 3.64
CA GLN A 93 7.95 -5.12 2.58
C GLN A 93 7.48 -4.61 1.22
N TYR A 94 8.40 -4.08 0.43
CA TYR A 94 8.16 -3.76 -0.98
C TYR A 94 9.12 -4.52 -1.87
N ARG A 95 8.63 -4.85 -3.05
CA ARG A 95 9.45 -5.36 -4.13
C ARG A 95 9.54 -4.33 -5.24
N LEU A 96 10.75 -4.03 -5.69
CA LEU A 96 11.01 -3.10 -6.78
C LEU A 96 11.40 -3.92 -8.01
N SER A 97 10.55 -3.89 -9.03
CA SER A 97 10.78 -4.63 -10.28
C SER A 97 11.26 -3.68 -11.37
N PHE A 98 12.51 -3.81 -11.78
CA PHE A 98 13.06 -3.07 -12.92
C PHE A 98 12.98 -3.92 -14.19
N THR A 99 12.16 -3.50 -15.15
CA THR A 99 11.91 -4.28 -16.36
C THR A 99 12.30 -3.49 -17.61
N LEU A 100 13.14 -4.09 -18.45
CA LEU A 100 13.39 -3.62 -19.80
C LEU A 100 12.46 -4.36 -20.77
N LEU A 101 11.51 -3.66 -21.36
CA LEU A 101 10.56 -4.19 -22.34
C LEU A 101 10.95 -3.75 -23.75
N ASN A 102 11.22 -4.72 -24.63
CA ASN A 102 11.32 -4.48 -26.05
C ASN A 102 9.99 -4.85 -26.71
N GLU A 103 9.41 -3.93 -27.49
CA GLU A 103 8.18 -4.21 -28.25
C GLU A 103 8.39 -5.39 -29.21
N ASP A 104 9.44 -5.31 -30.02
CA ASP A 104 9.87 -6.38 -30.91
C ASP A 104 11.39 -6.37 -31.02
N ALA A 105 12.05 -7.34 -30.38
CA ALA A 105 13.50 -7.48 -30.49
C ALA A 105 13.96 -7.96 -31.87
N ALA A 106 13.12 -8.66 -32.64
CA ALA A 106 13.45 -9.22 -33.94
C ALA A 106 13.45 -8.15 -35.05
N ALA A 107 12.68 -7.06 -34.87
CA ALA A 107 12.68 -5.89 -35.77
C ALA A 107 14.02 -5.12 -35.80
N GLY A 108 14.97 -5.45 -34.92
CA GLY A 108 16.31 -4.86 -34.87
C GLY A 108 16.40 -3.60 -34.00
N ASN A 109 17.63 -3.23 -33.65
CA ASN A 109 17.93 -2.11 -32.74
C ASN A 109 17.17 -2.19 -31.39
N SER A 110 17.16 -3.40 -30.82
CA SER A 110 16.61 -3.72 -29.50
C SER A 110 17.74 -3.91 -28.49
N PHE A 111 17.39 -3.93 -27.21
CA PHE A 111 18.38 -4.08 -26.14
C PHE A 111 18.20 -5.43 -25.47
N THR A 112 19.29 -6.20 -25.48
CA THR A 112 19.34 -7.55 -24.90
C THR A 112 19.94 -7.58 -23.49
N GLU A 113 20.78 -6.59 -23.19
CA GLU A 113 21.48 -6.44 -21.92
C GLU A 113 21.42 -4.98 -21.45
N TRP A 114 21.64 -4.77 -20.16
CA TRP A 114 21.67 -3.45 -19.54
C TRP A 114 22.50 -3.42 -18.27
N ASP A 115 23.20 -2.31 -18.04
CA ASP A 115 24.03 -2.05 -16.85
C ASP A 115 23.18 -1.61 -15.64
N VAL A 116 22.15 -2.41 -15.35
CA VAL A 116 21.13 -2.07 -14.36
C VAL A 116 21.69 -2.03 -12.94
N SER A 117 22.64 -2.90 -12.61
CA SER A 117 23.22 -3.00 -11.26
C SER A 117 23.94 -1.72 -10.84
N ASP A 118 24.72 -1.12 -11.74
CA ASP A 118 25.41 0.13 -11.48
C ASP A 118 24.40 1.27 -11.33
N ALA A 119 23.40 1.35 -12.22
CA ALA A 119 22.38 2.38 -12.15
C ALA A 119 21.56 2.32 -10.84
N ILE A 120 21.19 1.10 -10.40
CA ILE A 120 20.51 0.85 -9.13
C ILE A 120 21.39 1.30 -7.95
N THR A 121 22.68 0.93 -7.95
CA THR A 121 23.60 1.25 -6.86
C THR A 121 23.80 2.75 -6.70
N HIS A 122 23.85 3.50 -7.80
CA HIS A 122 24.07 4.95 -7.75
C HIS A 122 22.79 5.75 -7.46
N HIS A 123 21.63 5.32 -7.96
CA HIS A 123 20.40 6.12 -7.91
C HIS A 123 19.35 5.64 -6.93
N ILE A 124 19.24 4.32 -6.73
CA ILE A 124 18.13 3.70 -5.98
C ILE A 124 18.59 3.32 -4.58
N VAL A 125 19.74 2.65 -4.44
CA VAL A 125 20.25 2.20 -3.13
C VAL A 125 20.35 3.33 -2.09
N PRO A 126 20.82 4.55 -2.42
CA PRO A 126 20.86 5.64 -1.45
C PRO A 126 19.47 6.03 -0.90
N ILE A 127 18.42 5.91 -1.73
CA ILE A 127 17.03 6.13 -1.30
C ILE A 127 16.60 5.01 -0.35
N LEU A 128 16.87 3.76 -0.71
CA LEU A 128 16.46 2.61 0.10
C LEU A 128 17.13 2.63 1.47
N SER A 129 18.43 2.95 1.53
CA SER A 129 19.16 3.09 2.80
C SER A 129 18.56 4.17 3.71
N ARG A 130 18.03 5.27 3.16
CA ARG A 130 17.38 6.31 3.97
C ARG A 130 15.97 5.93 4.42
N LEU A 131 15.31 5.02 3.70
CA LEU A 131 13.93 4.58 3.97
C LEU A 131 13.85 3.21 4.66
N GLU A 132 14.97 2.60 5.02
CA GLU A 132 15.06 1.30 5.70
C GLU A 132 14.31 1.26 7.04
N VAL A 133 14.16 2.42 7.68
CA VAL A 133 13.38 2.54 8.93
C VAL A 133 11.89 2.29 8.72
N LEU A 134 11.38 2.50 7.49
CA LEU A 134 9.98 2.32 7.14
C LEU A 134 9.68 0.98 6.48
N HIS A 135 10.58 0.54 5.60
CA HIS A 135 10.33 -0.53 4.65
C HIS A 135 11.57 -1.39 4.42
N ASN A 136 11.34 -2.68 4.24
CA ASN A 136 12.32 -3.60 3.70
C ASN A 136 12.10 -3.73 2.19
N PHE A 137 13.16 -3.54 1.41
CA PHE A 137 13.08 -3.59 -0.05
C PHE A 137 13.75 -4.84 -0.60
N THR A 138 13.09 -5.46 -1.58
CA THR A 138 13.70 -6.47 -2.45
C THR A 138 13.75 -5.92 -3.87
N ILE A 139 14.81 -6.23 -4.61
CA ILE A 139 15.00 -5.73 -5.98
C ILE A 139 15.05 -6.92 -6.93
N GLU A 140 14.24 -6.86 -7.98
CA GLU A 140 14.27 -7.78 -9.10
C GLU A 140 14.53 -6.98 -10.38
N SER A 141 15.29 -7.56 -11.30
CA SER A 141 15.50 -6.99 -12.63
C SER A 141 15.30 -8.04 -13.72
N GLN A 142 14.69 -7.64 -14.83
CA GLN A 142 14.42 -8.54 -15.94
C GLN A 142 14.42 -7.82 -17.30
N VAL A 143 14.66 -8.59 -18.36
CA VAL A 143 14.59 -8.14 -19.75
C VAL A 143 13.57 -9.00 -20.49
N GLN A 144 12.61 -8.36 -21.15
CA GLN A 144 11.65 -9.01 -22.03
C GLN A 144 11.94 -8.59 -23.48
N TYR A 145 12.09 -9.60 -24.34
CA TYR A 145 12.49 -9.40 -25.74
C TYR A 145 11.30 -9.17 -26.68
N HIS A 146 10.09 -9.50 -26.24
CA HIS A 146 8.89 -9.28 -27.03
C HIS A 146 7.72 -8.95 -26.11
N ALA A 147 7.23 -7.73 -26.25
CA ALA A 147 6.17 -7.13 -25.46
C ALA A 147 5.35 -6.19 -26.36
N PRO A 148 4.62 -6.72 -27.35
CA PRO A 148 3.89 -5.92 -28.34
C PRO A 148 2.81 -5.08 -27.65
N LEU A 149 2.52 -3.89 -28.16
CA LEU A 149 1.40 -3.09 -27.65
C LEU A 149 0.07 -3.75 -28.06
N ALA A 150 -0.88 -3.86 -27.12
CA ALA A 150 -2.23 -4.37 -27.41
C ALA A 150 -3.06 -3.48 -28.35
N PHE A 151 -2.61 -2.25 -28.58
CA PHE A 151 -3.22 -1.27 -29.47
C PHE A 151 -2.18 -0.68 -30.42
N SER A 152 -2.65 -0.12 -31.52
CA SER A 152 -1.77 0.59 -32.45
C SER A 152 -1.66 2.06 -32.04
N PRO A 153 -0.44 2.58 -31.77
CA PRO A 153 -0.22 4.00 -31.53
C PRO A 153 -0.74 4.85 -32.69
N ARG A 154 -1.20 6.07 -32.37
CA ARG A 154 -1.74 6.97 -33.39
C ARG A 154 -0.57 7.58 -34.18
N PRO A 155 -0.56 7.50 -35.52
CA PRO A 155 0.51 8.11 -36.30
C PRO A 155 0.39 9.64 -36.28
N VAL A 156 1.52 10.32 -36.12
CA VAL A 156 1.68 11.78 -36.17
C VAL A 156 2.80 12.12 -37.14
N ASN A 157 2.82 13.35 -37.67
CA ASN A 157 3.91 13.80 -38.55
C ASN A 157 5.27 13.64 -37.85
N GLY A 158 6.05 12.65 -38.29
CA GLY A 158 7.39 12.37 -37.77
C GLY A 158 7.46 11.36 -36.63
N GLY A 159 6.39 10.62 -36.31
CA GLY A 159 6.44 9.56 -35.30
C GLY A 159 5.08 9.00 -34.91
N PHE A 160 5.01 8.43 -33.72
CA PHE A 160 3.81 7.84 -33.14
C PHE A 160 3.52 8.47 -31.79
N VAL A 161 2.25 8.56 -31.42
CA VAL A 161 1.82 9.06 -30.11
C VAL A 161 0.97 8.02 -29.37
N ILE A 162 1.13 7.98 -28.06
CA ILE A 162 0.31 7.18 -27.15
C ILE A 162 -0.22 8.07 -26.03
N ASP A 163 -1.48 7.82 -25.68
CA ASP A 163 -2.11 8.40 -24.52
C ASP A 163 -1.68 7.63 -23.25
N PRO A 164 -1.24 8.30 -22.17
CA PRO A 164 -0.99 7.64 -20.90
C PRO A 164 -2.20 6.83 -20.38
N GLU A 165 -3.44 7.25 -20.68
CA GLU A 165 -4.63 6.50 -20.32
C GLU A 165 -4.70 5.13 -21.00
N ASP A 166 -4.33 5.05 -22.29
CA ASP A 166 -4.27 3.80 -23.05
C ASP A 166 -3.25 2.82 -22.44
N LEU A 167 -2.19 3.34 -21.81
CA LEU A 167 -1.17 2.53 -21.13
C LEU A 167 -1.65 1.98 -19.78
N THR A 168 -2.61 2.63 -19.10
CA THR A 168 -3.21 2.11 -17.86
C THR A 168 -3.96 0.80 -18.09
N VAL A 169 -4.63 0.69 -19.24
CA VAL A 169 -5.34 -0.53 -19.68
C VAL A 169 -4.34 -1.66 -19.93
N PHE A 170 -3.16 -1.32 -20.45
CA PHE A 170 -2.18 -2.29 -20.91
C PHE A 170 -1.34 -2.91 -19.78
N VAL A 171 -1.06 -2.16 -18.72
CA VAL A 171 -0.38 -2.66 -17.51
C VAL A 171 -1.08 -3.87 -16.88
N ASN A 172 -2.40 -3.96 -17.04
CA ASN A 172 -3.21 -5.07 -16.53
C ASN A 172 -3.41 -6.21 -17.55
N SER A 173 -2.77 -6.13 -18.73
CA SER A 173 -2.89 -7.18 -19.75
C SER A 173 -2.04 -8.41 -19.41
N ALA A 174 -2.53 -9.59 -19.75
CA ALA A 174 -1.86 -10.86 -19.49
C ALA A 174 -0.54 -11.05 -20.26
N GLU A 175 -0.21 -10.14 -21.18
CA GLU A 175 0.99 -10.23 -22.04
C GLU A 175 2.24 -9.67 -21.37
N TRP A 176 2.08 -8.82 -20.35
CA TRP A 176 3.18 -8.27 -19.55
C TRP A 176 3.36 -9.10 -18.28
N THR A 177 4.12 -10.19 -18.38
CA THR A 177 4.51 -10.99 -17.21
C THR A 177 5.59 -10.25 -16.42
N LEU A 178 5.20 -9.23 -15.65
CA LEU A 178 6.09 -8.33 -14.92
C LEU A 178 6.51 -8.86 -13.54
N SER A 179 6.07 -10.05 -13.15
CA SER A 179 6.39 -10.63 -11.85
C SER A 179 6.63 -12.14 -11.99
N SER A 180 7.82 -12.57 -11.58
CA SER A 180 8.27 -13.96 -11.66
C SER A 180 8.03 -14.74 -10.35
N SER A 181 7.74 -14.05 -9.24
CA SER A 181 7.65 -14.66 -7.90
C SER A 181 6.25 -14.57 -7.30
N ALA A 182 5.75 -15.71 -6.80
CA ALA A 182 4.51 -15.83 -6.01
C ALA A 182 4.74 -15.33 -4.57
N SER A 183 4.82 -14.02 -4.40
CA SER A 183 4.77 -13.36 -3.09
C SER A 183 3.53 -12.47 -3.01
N ASN A 184 3.02 -12.27 -1.78
CA ASN A 184 1.97 -11.31 -1.49
C ASN A 184 2.51 -9.89 -1.28
N ASP A 185 3.83 -9.69 -1.39
CA ASP A 185 4.44 -8.37 -1.23
C ASP A 185 4.03 -7.43 -2.37
N PRO A 186 3.61 -6.19 -2.07
CA PRO A 186 3.30 -5.21 -3.09
C PRO A 186 4.54 -4.91 -3.94
N VAL A 187 4.33 -4.84 -5.26
CA VAL A 187 5.37 -4.62 -6.25
C VAL A 187 5.23 -3.22 -6.84
N LEU A 188 6.32 -2.47 -6.85
CA LEU A 188 6.43 -1.21 -7.60
C LEU A 188 7.23 -1.48 -8.88
N HIS A 189 6.63 -1.18 -10.03
CA HIS A 189 7.20 -1.49 -11.33
C HIS A 189 7.89 -0.29 -11.97
N PHE A 190 9.14 -0.47 -12.41
CA PHE A 190 9.92 0.54 -13.12
C PHE A 190 10.28 0.00 -14.48
N VAL A 191 9.57 0.47 -15.51
CA VAL A 191 9.60 -0.12 -16.84
C VAL A 191 10.27 0.82 -17.83
N ILE A 192 11.28 0.32 -18.54
CA ILE A 192 11.81 0.96 -19.74
C ILE A 192 11.15 0.29 -20.93
N PHE A 193 10.33 1.03 -21.67
CA PHE A 193 9.70 0.54 -22.90
C PHE A 193 10.49 1.03 -24.12
N VAL A 194 10.94 0.09 -24.94
CA VAL A 194 11.68 0.32 -26.17
C VAL A 194 10.75 -0.05 -27.34
N PRO A 195 10.22 0.94 -28.09
CA PRO A 195 9.32 0.69 -29.21
C PRO A 195 10.00 -0.11 -30.33
N SER A 196 9.24 -0.73 -31.22
CA SER A 196 9.77 -1.41 -32.41
C SER A 196 10.39 -0.38 -33.38
N ALA A 197 11.36 -0.79 -34.19
CA ALA A 197 12.05 0.09 -35.14
C ALA A 197 11.07 0.83 -36.09
N ASP A 198 9.98 0.16 -36.48
CA ASP A 198 8.95 0.72 -37.37
C ASP A 198 8.04 1.75 -36.70
N ARG A 199 8.02 1.78 -35.35
CA ARG A 199 7.14 2.65 -34.54
C ARG A 199 7.91 3.75 -33.78
N ARG A 200 9.16 4.02 -34.17
CA ARG A 200 9.99 5.08 -33.59
C ARG A 200 9.94 6.37 -34.44
N PRO A 201 10.02 7.55 -33.81
CA PRO A 201 9.97 7.79 -32.37
C PRO A 201 8.55 7.69 -31.83
N LEU A 202 8.43 7.20 -30.60
CA LEU A 202 7.17 7.13 -29.87
C LEU A 202 7.13 8.20 -28.78
N HIS A 203 6.08 9.03 -28.81
CA HIS A 203 5.89 10.14 -27.88
C HIS A 203 4.65 9.95 -27.02
N LEU A 204 4.66 10.57 -25.84
CA LEU A 204 3.50 10.61 -24.95
C LEU A 204 2.66 11.84 -25.28
N LEU A 205 1.35 11.73 -25.11
CA LEU A 205 0.47 12.89 -25.07
C LEU A 205 0.43 13.47 -23.66
N ASP A 206 0.29 14.80 -23.56
CA ASP A 206 -0.04 15.47 -22.32
C ASP A 206 -1.55 15.47 -22.08
N GLY A 207 -1.99 15.97 -20.91
CA GLY A 207 -3.42 16.05 -20.56
C GLY A 207 -4.25 16.98 -21.46
N ASN A 208 -3.60 17.79 -22.32
CA ASN A 208 -4.26 18.65 -23.30
C ASN A 208 -4.32 17.99 -24.69
N GLY A 209 -3.76 16.79 -24.86
CA GLY A 209 -3.69 16.07 -26.12
C GLY A 209 -2.53 16.50 -27.03
N ASP A 210 -1.61 17.31 -26.53
CA ASP A 210 -0.42 17.75 -27.25
C ASP A 210 0.76 16.79 -27.01
N VAL A 211 1.78 16.83 -27.89
CA VAL A 211 2.97 16.00 -27.73
C VAL A 211 3.78 16.46 -26.52
N SER A 212 3.86 15.61 -25.51
CA SER A 212 4.61 15.87 -24.29
C SER A 212 6.10 15.93 -24.56
N SER A 213 6.78 16.88 -23.89
CA SER A 213 8.23 16.95 -23.84
C SER A 213 8.85 15.87 -22.95
N SER A 214 8.04 15.23 -22.10
CA SER A 214 8.47 14.17 -21.19
C SER A 214 8.26 12.80 -21.82
N THR A 215 9.24 11.92 -21.67
CA THR A 215 9.17 10.53 -22.14
C THR A 215 8.85 9.53 -21.02
N SER A 216 8.56 10.03 -19.82
CA SER A 216 8.24 9.21 -18.65
C SER A 216 6.93 9.65 -18.03
N PHE A 217 6.17 8.70 -17.52
CA PHE A 217 4.96 8.95 -16.75
C PHE A 217 4.89 8.01 -15.55
N LEU A 218 4.12 8.43 -14.54
CA LEU A 218 3.90 7.67 -13.33
C LEU A 218 2.48 7.14 -13.29
N LEU A 219 2.33 5.86 -13.00
CA LEU A 219 1.05 5.24 -12.68
C LEU A 219 0.86 5.17 -11.16
N PRO A 220 -0.18 5.84 -10.61
CA PRO A 220 -0.53 5.82 -9.19
C PRO A 220 -0.49 4.41 -8.59
N GLN A 221 0.16 4.27 -7.43
CA GLN A 221 0.27 3.01 -6.66
C GLN A 221 0.90 1.82 -7.38
N TRP A 222 1.28 1.96 -8.66
CA TRP A 222 1.80 0.86 -9.47
C TRP A 222 3.28 1.02 -9.79
N GLY A 223 3.70 2.19 -10.30
CA GLY A 223 5.04 2.27 -10.88
C GLY A 223 5.29 3.43 -11.83
N GLY A 224 6.46 3.43 -12.44
CA GLY A 224 6.87 4.40 -13.46
C GLY A 224 7.22 3.71 -14.78
N ILE A 225 6.78 4.31 -15.89
CA ILE A 225 7.10 3.82 -17.23
C ILE A 225 7.85 4.93 -17.97
N LEU A 226 8.94 4.55 -18.64
CA LEU A 226 9.75 5.45 -19.46
C LEU A 226 9.88 4.87 -20.87
N ILE A 227 9.56 5.69 -21.86
CA ILE A 227 9.73 5.35 -23.28
C ILE A 227 11.13 5.77 -23.71
N LEU A 228 11.92 4.80 -24.15
CA LEU A 228 13.26 5.02 -24.67
C LEU A 228 13.24 4.92 -26.19
N ASN A 229 13.49 6.06 -26.86
CA ASN A 229 13.64 6.13 -28.31
C ASN A 229 15.12 6.14 -28.70
N PRO A 230 15.75 4.98 -28.96
CA PRO A 230 17.14 4.94 -29.40
C PRO A 230 17.28 5.56 -30.80
N ARG A 231 18.21 6.51 -30.95
CA ARG A 231 18.44 7.25 -32.19
C ARG A 231 19.26 6.47 -33.21
N GLU A 232 20.17 5.62 -32.74
CA GLU A 232 21.07 4.83 -33.57
C GLU A 232 21.09 3.37 -33.10
N PRO A 233 21.41 2.41 -33.99
CA PRO A 233 21.66 1.02 -33.61
C PRO A 233 22.78 0.92 -32.58
N SER A 234 22.48 0.40 -31.38
CA SER A 234 23.55 0.10 -30.43
C SER A 234 24.34 -1.11 -30.95
N PRO A 235 25.64 -0.96 -31.26
CA PRO A 235 26.44 -2.05 -31.83
C PRO A 235 26.57 -3.25 -30.88
N LEU A 236 26.37 -3.03 -29.58
CA LEU A 236 26.43 -4.05 -28.54
C LEU A 236 25.05 -4.51 -28.06
N SER A 237 23.94 -3.95 -28.59
CA SER A 237 22.57 -4.21 -28.10
C SER A 237 22.46 -4.13 -26.57
N ARG A 238 23.26 -3.25 -25.95
CA ARG A 238 23.39 -3.08 -24.50
C ARG A 238 23.10 -1.64 -24.09
N LEU A 239 22.31 -1.45 -23.03
CA LEU A 239 22.10 -0.15 -22.40
C LEU A 239 23.23 0.14 -21.41
N THR A 240 23.97 1.20 -21.70
CA THR A 240 25.11 1.65 -20.89
C THR A 240 24.70 2.73 -19.89
N SER A 241 25.54 2.95 -18.88
CA SER A 241 25.29 3.94 -17.80
C SER A 241 24.92 5.35 -18.29
N PRO A 242 25.52 5.93 -19.35
CA PRO A 242 25.12 7.26 -19.84
C PRO A 242 23.66 7.36 -20.28
N ILE A 243 23.10 6.26 -20.83
CA ILE A 243 21.69 6.19 -21.22
C ILE A 243 20.81 5.92 -20.00
N LEU A 244 21.28 5.07 -19.07
CA LEU A 244 20.53 4.70 -17.87
C LEU A 244 20.48 5.80 -16.80
N ASN A 245 21.49 6.66 -16.68
CA ASN A 245 21.54 7.72 -15.66
C ASN A 245 20.31 8.65 -15.67
N PRO A 246 19.90 9.26 -16.80
CA PRO A 246 18.68 10.09 -16.82
C PRO A 246 17.42 9.25 -16.56
N VAL A 247 17.38 8.00 -17.02
CA VAL A 247 16.25 7.08 -16.78
C VAL A 247 16.09 6.77 -15.30
N PHE A 248 17.18 6.40 -14.63
CA PHE A 248 17.18 6.08 -13.21
C PHE A 248 16.99 7.31 -12.33
N SER A 249 17.39 8.50 -12.77
CA SER A 249 17.02 9.76 -12.12
C SER A 249 15.50 10.00 -12.14
N ALA A 250 14.84 9.73 -13.27
CA ALA A 250 13.38 9.77 -13.37
C ALA A 250 12.74 8.70 -12.46
N PHE A 251 13.28 7.47 -12.45
CA PHE A 251 12.80 6.41 -11.57
C PHE A 251 12.99 6.72 -10.09
N SER A 252 14.09 7.36 -9.67
CA SER A 252 14.27 7.86 -8.31
C SER A 252 13.15 8.83 -7.94
N SER A 253 12.82 9.77 -8.83
CA SER A 253 11.73 10.75 -8.60
C SER A 253 10.37 10.06 -8.50
N HIS A 254 10.11 9.07 -9.37
CA HIS A 254 8.90 8.24 -9.33
C HIS A 254 8.80 7.42 -8.04
N LEU A 255 9.89 6.77 -7.61
CA LEU A 255 9.94 5.98 -6.38
C LEU A 255 9.65 6.82 -5.15
N LEU A 256 10.33 7.97 -5.01
CA LEU A 256 10.09 8.91 -3.90
C LEU A 256 8.63 9.35 -3.87
N SER A 257 8.05 9.65 -5.03
CA SER A 257 6.65 10.03 -5.14
C SER A 257 5.67 8.91 -4.79
N LEU A 258 5.90 7.68 -5.24
CA LEU A 258 5.07 6.52 -4.91
C LEU A 258 5.15 6.16 -3.43
N LEU A 259 6.31 6.34 -2.81
CA LEU A 259 6.50 6.12 -1.37
C LEU A 259 5.94 7.27 -0.52
N GLY A 260 5.46 8.36 -1.13
CA GLY A 260 4.84 9.49 -0.44
C GLY A 260 5.84 10.46 0.19
N VAL A 261 7.08 10.48 -0.31
CA VAL A 261 8.07 11.47 0.13
C VAL A 261 7.63 12.85 -0.34
N PRO A 262 7.48 13.82 0.57
CA PRO A 262 7.00 15.14 0.19
C PRO A 262 8.07 15.93 -0.57
N SER A 263 7.62 16.70 -1.57
CA SER A 263 8.45 17.70 -2.24
C SER A 263 8.74 18.86 -1.30
N LEU A 264 9.96 19.40 -1.35
CA LEU A 264 10.28 20.63 -0.64
C LEU A 264 9.53 21.81 -1.28
N PRO A 265 9.04 22.76 -0.46
CA PRO A 265 8.50 24.02 -0.95
C PRO A 265 9.45 24.76 -1.90
N PRO A 266 8.91 25.51 -2.89
CA PRO A 266 9.72 26.25 -3.83
C PRO A 266 10.56 27.31 -3.11
N GLY A 267 11.81 27.50 -3.56
CA GLY A 267 12.73 28.51 -3.01
C GLY A 267 13.56 28.03 -1.82
N ILE A 268 13.33 26.81 -1.32
CA ILE A 268 14.16 26.22 -0.26
C ILE A 268 15.39 25.57 -0.87
N LYS A 269 16.58 25.99 -0.43
CA LYS A 269 17.85 25.37 -0.80
C LYS A 269 18.23 24.31 0.25
N THR A 270 18.86 23.22 -0.18
CA THR A 270 19.39 22.20 0.73
C THR A 270 20.91 22.23 0.69
N VAL A 271 21.55 22.29 1.86
CA VAL A 271 23.00 22.04 1.97
C VAL A 271 23.16 20.54 2.03
N SER A 272 23.19 19.90 0.87
CA SER A 272 23.42 18.46 0.78
C SER A 272 24.92 18.22 0.89
N GLY A 273 25.38 17.55 1.94
CA GLY A 273 26.61 16.77 1.84
C GLY A 273 26.38 15.75 0.73
N GLY A 274 27.30 15.59 -0.22
CA GLY A 274 27.08 15.01 -1.56
C GLY A 274 26.45 13.61 -1.69
N HIS A 275 25.97 13.00 -0.61
CA HIS A 275 25.29 11.70 -0.55
C HIS A 275 23.85 11.75 0.02
N ASP A 276 23.36 12.89 0.53
CA ASP A 276 22.02 12.98 1.12
C ASP A 276 20.94 13.15 0.02
N VAL A 277 20.32 12.05 -0.39
CA VAL A 277 19.19 12.05 -1.34
C VAL A 277 17.89 12.56 -0.69
N LEU A 278 17.78 12.46 0.64
CA LEU A 278 16.61 12.88 1.42
C LEU A 278 17.00 13.69 2.63
N THR A 279 16.36 14.86 2.78
CA THR A 279 16.53 15.69 3.97
C THR A 279 15.86 15.05 5.19
N HIS A 280 16.37 15.36 6.39
CA HIS A 280 15.76 14.91 7.64
C HIS A 280 14.32 15.42 7.80
N TRP A 281 14.02 16.62 7.29
CA TRP A 281 12.68 17.19 7.26
C TRP A 281 11.71 16.34 6.43
N GLN A 282 12.10 15.92 5.22
CA GLN A 282 11.27 15.05 4.38
C GLN A 282 11.06 13.67 5.01
N LEU A 283 12.10 13.09 5.61
CA LEU A 283 12.01 11.80 6.30
C LEU A 283 11.05 11.88 7.50
N ASP A 284 11.20 12.90 8.35
CA ASP A 284 10.34 13.09 9.51
C ASP A 284 8.88 13.36 9.10
N ALA A 285 8.65 14.14 8.04
CA ALA A 285 7.33 14.38 7.47
C ALA A 285 6.70 13.08 6.94
N LEU A 286 7.48 12.24 6.24
CA LEU A 286 7.03 10.93 5.77
C LEU A 286 6.67 10.01 6.94
N LEU A 287 7.50 9.93 7.98
CA LEU A 287 7.23 9.11 9.17
C LEU A 287 5.91 9.52 9.84
N ARG A 288 5.65 10.83 9.97
CA ARG A 288 4.37 11.34 10.51
C ARG A 288 3.19 10.96 9.64
N TYR A 289 3.32 11.17 8.34
CA TYR A 289 2.26 10.83 7.39
C TYR A 289 1.93 9.34 7.45
N ARG A 290 2.94 8.47 7.41
CA ARG A 290 2.76 7.01 7.50
C ARG A 290 2.21 6.60 8.85
N ALA A 291 2.64 7.21 9.95
CA ALA A 291 2.10 6.92 11.28
C ALA A 291 0.59 7.21 11.37
N LEU A 292 0.19 8.38 10.89
CA LEU A 292 -1.22 8.79 10.88
C LEU A 292 -2.06 7.95 9.91
N SER A 293 -1.53 7.66 8.71
CA SER A 293 -2.19 6.82 7.72
C SER A 293 -2.40 5.39 8.24
N ASN A 294 -1.37 4.80 8.84
CA ASN A 294 -1.44 3.46 9.44
C ASN A 294 -2.44 3.41 10.60
N ALA A 295 -2.48 4.44 11.44
CA ALA A 295 -3.44 4.52 12.54
C ALA A 295 -4.89 4.61 12.03
N ARG A 296 -5.14 5.42 10.99
CA ARG A 296 -6.45 5.52 10.33
C ARG A 296 -6.84 4.18 9.69
N GLY A 297 -5.95 3.58 8.90
CA GLY A 297 -6.17 2.27 8.28
C GLY A 297 -6.44 1.17 9.32
N SER A 298 -5.75 1.20 10.47
CA SER A 298 -6.01 0.27 11.57
C SER A 298 -7.40 0.46 12.16
N LYS A 299 -7.80 1.70 12.43
CA LYS A 299 -9.13 2.04 12.93
C LYS A 299 -10.23 1.58 11.97
N ASP A 300 -10.07 1.88 10.68
CA ASP A 300 -11.05 1.53 9.65
C ASP A 300 -11.15 0.01 9.47
N THR A 301 -10.02 -0.70 9.56
CA THR A 301 -9.98 -2.17 9.53
C THR A 301 -10.67 -2.77 10.76
N LEU A 302 -10.38 -2.27 11.97
CA LEU A 302 -11.03 -2.71 13.21
C LEU A 302 -12.55 -2.47 13.17
N HIS A 303 -12.98 -1.32 12.63
CA HIS A 303 -14.41 -1.05 12.42
C HIS A 303 -15.03 -2.01 11.40
N SER A 304 -14.28 -2.36 10.34
CA SER A 304 -14.73 -3.32 9.34
C SER A 304 -14.88 -4.73 9.93
N ILE A 305 -14.01 -5.12 10.88
CA ILE A 305 -14.16 -6.38 11.63
C ILE A 305 -15.45 -6.37 12.43
N VAL A 306 -15.77 -5.28 13.15
CA VAL A 306 -17.02 -5.17 13.92
C VAL A 306 -18.23 -5.34 13.01
N ASN A 307 -18.28 -4.60 11.90
CA ASN A 307 -19.35 -4.71 10.92
C ASN A 307 -19.49 -6.13 10.36
N LEU A 308 -18.37 -6.78 10.06
CA LEU A 308 -18.33 -8.13 9.50
C LEU A 308 -18.88 -9.17 10.49
N VAL A 309 -18.52 -9.06 11.78
CA VAL A 309 -19.03 -9.93 12.85
C VAL A 309 -20.52 -9.70 13.10
N ASP A 310 -20.99 -8.45 13.05
CA ASP A 310 -22.41 -8.12 13.22
C ASP A 310 -23.28 -8.59 12.03
N GLN A 311 -22.73 -8.57 10.82
CA GLN A 311 -23.47 -8.91 9.60
C GLN A 311 -23.56 -10.43 9.35
N ILE A 312 -22.60 -11.22 9.83
CA ILE A 312 -22.56 -12.67 9.58
C ILE A 312 -22.85 -13.42 10.88
N GLU A 313 -24.09 -13.91 10.98
CA GLU A 313 -24.51 -14.73 12.11
C GLU A 313 -23.58 -15.94 12.28
N ASN A 314 -23.16 -16.19 13.53
CA ASN A 314 -22.25 -17.27 13.91
C ASN A 314 -20.82 -17.20 13.31
N MET A 315 -20.32 -16.00 13.03
CA MET A 315 -18.92 -15.82 12.62
C MET A 315 -17.93 -16.42 13.64
N PRO A 316 -17.04 -17.35 13.23
CA PRO A 316 -16.03 -17.92 14.12
C PRO A 316 -14.91 -16.91 14.35
N VAL A 317 -14.87 -16.35 15.56
CA VAL A 317 -13.77 -15.48 16.01
C VAL A 317 -12.83 -16.29 16.90
N GLY A 318 -11.68 -16.69 16.35
CA GLY A 318 -10.65 -17.45 17.06
C GLY A 318 -9.90 -16.63 18.12
N GLN A 319 -9.14 -17.31 18.99
CA GLN A 319 -8.32 -16.64 20.01
C GLN A 319 -7.14 -15.88 19.40
N ASP A 320 -6.63 -16.34 18.26
CA ASP A 320 -5.64 -15.68 17.43
C ASP A 320 -6.18 -14.33 16.91
N VAL A 321 -7.38 -14.31 16.32
CA VAL A 321 -8.05 -13.08 15.88
C VAL A 321 -8.26 -12.12 17.04
N ARG A 322 -8.76 -12.63 18.18
CA ARG A 322 -8.96 -11.82 19.39
C ARG A 322 -7.63 -11.21 19.88
N GLY A 323 -6.57 -12.01 19.91
CA GLY A 323 -5.24 -11.56 20.29
C GLY A 323 -4.70 -10.47 19.37
N ASP A 324 -4.93 -10.59 18.07
CA ASP A 324 -4.53 -9.60 17.06
C ASP A 324 -5.30 -8.29 17.22
N ILE A 325 -6.62 -8.35 17.43
CA ILE A 325 -7.44 -7.16 17.70
C ILE A 325 -6.96 -6.44 18.96
N GLN A 326 -6.76 -7.18 20.06
CA GLN A 326 -6.28 -6.60 21.31
C GLN A 326 -4.87 -6.01 21.15
N GLY A 327 -3.98 -6.72 20.45
CA GLY A 327 -2.63 -6.24 20.16
C GLY A 327 -2.62 -4.99 19.27
N ALA A 328 -3.55 -4.88 18.32
CA ALA A 328 -3.70 -3.70 17.49
C ALA A 328 -4.15 -2.48 18.33
N LEU A 329 -5.11 -2.65 19.23
CA LEU A 329 -5.56 -1.59 20.14
C LEU A 329 -4.43 -1.12 21.07
N VAL A 330 -3.71 -2.05 21.71
CA VAL A 330 -2.56 -1.73 22.55
C VAL A 330 -1.48 -0.99 21.75
N ALA A 331 -1.20 -1.43 20.52
CA ALA A 331 -0.21 -0.74 19.67
C ALA A 331 -0.65 0.68 19.27
N LEU A 332 -1.95 0.95 19.11
CA LEU A 332 -2.47 2.30 18.88
C LEU A 332 -2.35 3.19 20.13
N GLU A 333 -2.60 2.64 21.32
CA GLU A 333 -2.39 3.34 22.59
C GLU A 333 -0.90 3.67 22.79
N GLU A 334 -0.01 2.69 22.62
CA GLU A 334 1.44 2.88 22.70
C GLU A 334 1.94 3.92 21.68
N MET A 335 1.38 3.92 20.46
CA MET A 335 1.70 4.93 19.44
C MET A 335 1.38 6.35 19.95
N PHE A 336 0.23 6.54 20.59
CA PHE A 336 -0.17 7.84 21.12
C PHE A 336 0.71 8.28 22.31
N GLU A 337 1.12 7.34 23.16
CA GLU A 337 2.05 7.63 24.27
C GLU A 337 3.44 8.04 23.78
N HIS A 338 3.96 7.33 22.75
CA HIS A 338 5.30 7.56 22.21
C HIS A 338 5.38 8.75 21.23
N SER A 339 4.24 9.27 20.77
CA SER A 339 4.16 10.42 19.86
C SER A 339 4.96 11.62 20.36
N LYS A 340 5.04 11.78 21.69
CA LYS A 340 5.70 12.90 22.37
C LYS A 340 7.23 12.80 22.43
N PHE A 341 7.79 11.62 22.18
CA PHE A 341 9.21 11.35 22.46
C PHE A 341 10.01 10.92 21.23
N SER A 342 9.41 10.17 20.30
CA SER A 342 10.11 9.68 19.12
C SER A 342 9.17 9.41 17.96
N LEU A 343 9.45 10.04 16.82
CA LEU A 343 8.73 9.79 15.56
C LEU A 343 8.93 8.35 15.07
N THR A 344 10.14 7.83 15.21
CA THR A 344 10.50 6.48 14.78
C THR A 344 9.71 5.43 15.56
N GLU A 345 9.65 5.54 16.89
CA GLU A 345 8.85 4.61 17.71
C GLU A 345 7.36 4.77 17.42
N THR A 346 6.86 6.00 17.29
CA THR A 346 5.47 6.27 16.91
C THR A 346 5.10 5.54 15.61
N PHE A 347 5.93 5.69 14.58
CA PHE A 347 5.74 4.99 13.32
C PHE A 347 5.77 3.47 13.49
N ARG A 348 6.75 2.91 14.21
CA ARG A 348 6.83 1.45 14.45
C ARG A 348 5.57 0.89 15.11
N ARG A 349 5.03 1.59 16.11
CA ARG A 349 3.78 1.19 16.80
C ARG A 349 2.56 1.29 15.87
N SER A 350 2.48 2.34 15.06
CA SER A 350 1.42 2.47 14.04
C SER A 350 1.46 1.35 13.00
N ALA A 351 2.65 0.97 12.53
CA ALA A 351 2.83 -0.09 11.54
C ALA A 351 2.46 -1.46 12.13
N ARG A 352 2.81 -1.68 13.41
CA ARG A 352 2.38 -2.86 14.17
C ARG A 352 0.86 -2.94 14.30
N ALA A 353 0.20 -1.83 14.65
CA ALA A 353 -1.26 -1.78 14.73
C ALA A 353 -1.93 -2.13 13.39
N LEU A 354 -1.42 -1.59 12.29
CA LEU A 354 -1.95 -1.87 10.95
C LEU A 354 -1.75 -3.33 10.56
N THR A 355 -0.57 -3.88 10.86
CA THR A 355 -0.26 -5.30 10.59
C THR A 355 -1.18 -6.22 11.36
N LEU A 356 -1.38 -5.98 12.66
CA LEU A 356 -2.22 -6.83 13.52
C LEU A 356 -3.71 -6.72 13.13
N SER A 357 -4.21 -5.51 12.90
CA SER A 357 -5.60 -5.32 12.46
C SER A 357 -5.87 -5.95 11.09
N SER A 358 -4.96 -5.81 10.14
CA SER A 358 -5.06 -6.45 8.81
C SER A 358 -4.99 -7.97 8.92
N ARG A 359 -4.09 -8.52 9.76
CA ARG A 359 -3.98 -9.97 9.99
C ARG A 359 -5.24 -10.55 10.62
N ALA A 360 -5.86 -9.83 11.55
CA ALA A 360 -7.14 -10.22 12.13
C ALA A 360 -8.26 -10.25 11.07
N PHE A 361 -8.37 -9.19 10.26
CA PHE A 361 -9.42 -9.08 9.24
C PHE A 361 -9.32 -10.14 8.14
N PHE A 362 -8.10 -10.42 7.65
CA PHE A 362 -7.84 -11.42 6.62
C PHE A 362 -7.57 -12.83 7.17
N ASN A 363 -7.91 -13.09 8.45
CA ASN A 363 -7.68 -14.40 9.03
C ASN A 363 -8.50 -15.49 8.29
N PRO A 364 -7.87 -16.60 7.86
CA PRO A 364 -8.55 -17.66 7.12
C PRO A 364 -9.76 -18.25 7.86
N GLY A 365 -9.71 -18.29 9.19
CA GLY A 365 -10.81 -18.79 10.03
C GLY A 365 -12.07 -17.93 9.93
N MET A 366 -11.93 -16.61 9.88
CA MET A 366 -13.05 -15.68 9.70
C MET A 366 -13.62 -15.73 8.28
N LEU A 367 -12.74 -15.85 7.28
CA LEU A 367 -13.15 -15.89 5.87
C LEU A 367 -13.83 -17.21 5.49
N ALA A 368 -13.60 -18.31 6.22
CA ALA A 368 -14.12 -19.62 5.87
C ALA A 368 -15.66 -19.69 5.75
N LEU A 369 -16.40 -18.97 6.60
CA LEU A 369 -17.86 -18.94 6.51
C LEU A 369 -18.39 -18.12 5.32
N LEU A 370 -17.61 -17.18 4.79
CA LEU A 370 -17.97 -16.48 3.55
C LEU A 370 -18.00 -17.46 2.36
N TYR A 371 -17.14 -18.46 2.37
CA TYR A 371 -17.03 -19.45 1.28
C TYR A 371 -17.90 -20.68 1.49
N PHE A 372 -18.17 -21.08 2.74
CA PHE A 372 -19.00 -22.24 3.06
C PHE A 372 -19.99 -21.97 4.21
N PRO A 373 -21.12 -21.28 3.92
CA PRO A 373 -22.19 -21.08 4.88
C PRO A 373 -22.73 -22.41 5.43
N ALA A 374 -23.23 -22.38 6.67
CA ALA A 374 -23.77 -23.57 7.33
C ALA A 374 -24.97 -24.15 6.57
N GLU A 375 -25.74 -23.30 5.89
CA GLU A 375 -26.89 -23.65 5.06
C GLU A 375 -26.48 -24.59 3.92
N HIS A 376 -25.35 -24.30 3.26
CA HIS A 376 -24.82 -25.16 2.20
C HIS A 376 -24.33 -26.49 2.76
N LYS A 377 -23.74 -26.49 3.96
CA LYS A 377 -23.39 -27.73 4.67
C LYS A 377 -24.64 -28.57 4.93
N TYR A 378 -25.69 -28.00 5.53
CA TYR A 378 -26.93 -28.73 5.78
C TYR A 378 -27.60 -29.19 4.48
N ALA A 379 -27.62 -28.39 3.43
CA ALA A 379 -28.20 -28.77 2.15
C ALA A 379 -27.51 -30.00 1.52
N VAL A 380 -26.18 -30.12 1.67
CA VAL A 380 -25.42 -31.27 1.18
C VAL A 380 -25.62 -32.51 2.06
N TYR A 381 -25.60 -32.37 3.39
CA TYR A 381 -25.68 -33.52 4.30
C TYR A 381 -27.11 -34.03 4.54
N THR A 382 -28.12 -33.15 4.46
CA THR A 382 -29.52 -33.52 4.76
C THR A 382 -30.03 -34.67 3.88
N PRO A 383 -29.85 -34.70 2.54
CA PRO A 383 -30.28 -35.83 1.72
C PRO A 383 -29.60 -37.16 2.11
N MET A 384 -28.29 -37.11 2.42
CA MET A 384 -27.53 -38.30 2.82
C MET A 384 -28.10 -38.89 4.11
N PHE A 385 -28.32 -38.07 5.14
CA PHE A 385 -28.90 -38.54 6.40
C PHE A 385 -30.38 -38.87 6.28
N ALA A 386 -31.16 -38.12 5.48
CA ALA A 386 -32.58 -38.39 5.26
C ALA A 386 -32.79 -39.82 4.71
N SER A 387 -31.94 -40.26 3.79
CA SER A 387 -32.03 -41.62 3.23
C SER A 387 -31.84 -42.73 4.28
N ALA A 388 -31.03 -42.50 5.31
CA ALA A 388 -30.80 -43.46 6.39
C ALA A 388 -31.82 -43.33 7.54
N VAL A 389 -32.19 -42.09 7.90
CA VAL A 389 -33.04 -41.79 9.06
C VAL A 389 -34.51 -42.06 8.77
N ILE A 390 -35.01 -41.78 7.56
CA ILE A 390 -36.43 -41.95 7.22
C ILE A 390 -36.86 -43.42 7.35
N PRO A 391 -36.17 -44.42 6.77
CA PRO A 391 -36.56 -45.82 6.91
C PRO A 391 -36.52 -46.30 8.36
N LEU A 392 -35.50 -45.89 9.12
CA LEU A 392 -35.36 -46.22 10.54
C LEU A 392 -36.54 -45.67 11.36
N PHE A 393 -36.92 -44.42 11.10
CA PHE A 393 -38.04 -43.77 11.78
C PHE A 393 -39.39 -44.42 11.44
N VAL A 394 -39.62 -44.76 10.16
CA VAL A 394 -40.82 -45.48 9.72
C VAL A 394 -40.89 -46.87 10.35
N ALA A 395 -39.78 -47.60 10.40
CA ALA A 395 -39.72 -48.91 11.06
C ALA A 395 -40.05 -48.80 12.55
N ALA A 396 -39.46 -47.83 13.25
CA ALA A 396 -39.75 -47.57 14.66
C ALA A 396 -41.23 -47.24 14.91
N LEU A 397 -41.85 -46.41 14.06
CA LEU A 397 -43.27 -46.09 14.16
C LEU A 397 -44.16 -47.32 13.92
N ARG A 398 -43.82 -48.18 12.95
CA ARG A 398 -44.56 -49.43 12.69
C ARG A 398 -44.48 -50.38 13.89
N GLU A 399 -43.29 -50.54 14.47
CA GLU A 399 -43.07 -51.39 15.64
C GLU A 399 -43.85 -50.87 16.86
N LEU A 400 -43.81 -49.56 17.11
CA LEU A 400 -44.59 -48.93 18.19
C LEU A 400 -46.11 -49.10 17.97
N ALA A 401 -46.59 -49.01 16.73
CA ALA A 401 -48.00 -49.22 16.42
C ALA A 401 -48.41 -50.69 16.60
N ALA A 402 -47.57 -51.64 16.18
CA ALA A 402 -47.79 -53.07 16.40
C ALA A 402 -47.85 -53.39 17.90
N TRP A 403 -46.87 -52.91 18.67
CA TRP A 403 -46.83 -53.07 20.12
C TRP A 403 -48.09 -52.51 20.81
N LYS A 404 -48.57 -51.33 20.40
CA LYS A 404 -49.82 -50.75 20.93
C LYS A 404 -51.06 -51.58 20.56
N ARG A 405 -51.13 -52.12 19.33
CA ARG A 405 -52.24 -52.98 18.89
C ARG A 405 -52.26 -54.29 19.68
N ASP A 406 -51.12 -54.93 19.86
CA ASP A 406 -51.00 -56.16 20.66
C ASP A 406 -51.41 -55.93 22.11
N ARG A 407 -51.04 -54.77 22.67
CA ARG A 407 -51.45 -54.39 24.03
C ARG A 407 -52.96 -54.18 24.14
N ARG A 408 -53.60 -53.59 23.12
CA ARG A 408 -55.07 -53.43 23.04
C ARG A 408 -55.79 -54.75 22.80
N ALA A 409 -55.24 -55.64 21.97
CA ALA A 409 -55.80 -56.96 21.72
C ALA A 409 -55.72 -57.86 22.97
N ARG A 410 -54.61 -57.81 23.71
CA ARG A 410 -54.48 -58.49 25.02
C ARG A 410 -55.48 -57.93 26.05
N ALA A 411 -55.74 -56.63 26.04
CA ALA A 411 -56.77 -56.02 26.89
C ALA A 411 -58.20 -56.45 26.48
N ALA A 412 -58.50 -56.58 25.19
CA ALA A 412 -59.80 -57.03 24.68
C ALA A 412 -60.05 -58.53 24.89
N ALA A 413 -59.03 -59.38 24.75
CA ALA A 413 -59.12 -60.81 25.03
C ALA A 413 -59.34 -61.13 26.53
N THR A 414 -59.19 -60.14 27.41
CA THR A 414 -59.46 -60.26 28.85
C THR A 414 -60.90 -59.83 29.20
N GLN A 415 -61.78 -59.56 28.23
CA GLN A 415 -63.22 -59.35 28.49
C GLN A 415 -63.97 -60.70 28.56
N PRO A 416 -64.61 -61.06 29.69
CA PRO A 416 -65.34 -62.32 29.84
C PRO A 416 -66.68 -62.30 29.10
N VAL A 417 -67.02 -63.43 28.46
CA VAL A 417 -68.36 -63.74 27.94
C VAL A 417 -69.37 -63.60 29.08
N SER A 418 -70.23 -62.58 29.02
CA SER A 418 -71.31 -62.41 29.99
C SER A 418 -72.43 -63.42 29.71
N ALA A 419 -72.81 -64.12 30.77
CA ALA A 419 -73.89 -65.08 30.82
C ALA A 419 -75.24 -64.45 30.42
N LYS A 420 -76.00 -65.16 29.59
CA LYS A 420 -77.41 -64.90 29.34
C LYS A 420 -78.23 -65.68 30.39
N PRO A 421 -79.17 -65.07 31.14
CA PRO A 421 -79.93 -65.76 32.16
C PRO A 421 -81.11 -66.52 31.57
N ALA A 422 -81.47 -67.63 32.23
CA ALA A 422 -82.67 -68.40 31.97
C ALA A 422 -83.92 -67.72 32.56
N ALA A 423 -85.04 -67.79 31.83
CA ALA A 423 -86.37 -67.93 32.41
C ALA A 423 -87.30 -68.55 31.34
N THR A 424 -88.04 -69.58 31.77
CA THR A 424 -89.26 -70.22 31.22
C THR A 424 -89.83 -69.73 29.90
#